data_AF-I0L5E4-F1
#
_entry.id   AF-I0L5E4-F1
#
_cell.length_a   1.000
_cell.length_b   1.000
_cell.length_c   1.000
_cell.angle_alpha   90.00
_cell.angle_beta   90.00
_cell.angle_gamma   90.00
#
_symmetry.space_group_name_H-M   'P 1'
#
loop_
_entity.id
_entity.type
_entity.pdbx_description
1 polymer ?
#
loop_
_entity_poly.entity_id
_entity_poly.type
_entity_poly.pdbx_seq_one_letter_code
_entity_poly.pdbx_strand_id
1 'polypeptide(L)'
;MAQVYGYPARLTPHEVRTRAFTAQLRGVDPDEVREFQARVADELTMLNETVRLLSRENDRIGRALRDWQIMHAQECRPPHHNSGHW
;
A
#
# COMPACT_ATOMS: atom_id res chain seq x y z
N MET A 1 -11.61 -0.10 -9.26
CA MET A 1 -11.28 1.01 -8.33
C MET A 1 -11.81 0.63 -6.97
N ALA A 2 -11.00 -0.02 -6.13
CA ALA A 2 -11.45 -0.46 -4.80
C ALA A 2 -11.54 0.75 -3.88
N GLN A 3 -12.73 0.94 -3.31
CA GLN A 3 -13.07 1.98 -2.35
C GLN A 3 -12.15 1.87 -1.13
N VAL A 4 -11.21 2.81 -1.00
CA VAL A 4 -10.45 2.97 0.25
C VAL A 4 -11.41 3.62 1.24
N TYR A 5 -12.01 2.80 2.10
CA TYR A 5 -12.69 3.26 3.31
C TYR A 5 -11.84 4.35 3.96
N GLY A 6 -12.48 5.44 4.39
CA GLY A 6 -11.86 6.62 4.98
C GLY A 6 -11.08 6.29 6.24
N TYR A 7 -9.90 5.70 6.07
CA TYR A 7 -8.88 5.69 7.09
C TYR A 7 -8.48 7.16 7.29
N PRO A 8 -8.50 7.68 8.53
CA PRO A 8 -7.86 8.95 8.79
C PRO A 8 -6.45 8.90 8.20
N ALA A 9 -5.98 10.02 7.65
CA ALA A 9 -4.64 10.10 7.06
C ALA A 9 -3.66 9.39 7.99
N ARG A 10 -3.04 8.31 7.49
CA ARG A 10 -2.19 7.45 8.33
C ARG A 10 -1.08 8.33 8.86
N LEU A 11 -0.88 8.30 10.17
CA LEU A 11 0.22 9.00 10.83
C LEU A 11 1.53 8.63 10.12
N THR A 12 2.36 9.61 9.83
CA THR A 12 3.67 9.38 9.22
C THR A 12 4.70 9.08 10.30
N PRO A 13 5.75 8.29 10.02
CA PRO A 13 6.86 8.11 10.95
C PRO A 13 7.49 9.43 11.41
N HIS A 14 7.51 10.45 10.54
CA HIS A 14 8.03 11.76 10.89
C HIS A 14 7.14 12.44 11.92
N GLU A 15 5.82 12.45 11.71
CA GLU A 15 4.85 13.00 12.67
C GLU A 15 4.91 12.29 14.02
N VAL A 16 5.15 10.98 14.07
CA VAL A 16 5.38 10.27 15.34
C VAL A 16 6.59 10.84 16.09
N ARG A 17 7.74 10.98 15.40
CA ARG A 17 9.00 11.43 16.01
C ARG A 17 8.94 12.88 16.49
N THR A 18 8.24 13.74 15.77
CA THR A 18 8.22 15.19 16.03
C THR A 18 7.02 15.65 16.85
N ARG A 19 6.10 14.75 17.19
CA ARG A 19 4.93 15.10 18.00
C ARG A 19 5.34 15.54 19.40
N ALA A 20 5.15 16.82 19.68
CA ALA A 20 5.31 17.37 21.01
C ALA A 20 4.07 17.09 21.87
N PHE A 21 4.29 16.82 23.14
CA PHE A 21 3.25 16.74 24.17
C PHE A 21 3.43 17.87 25.17
N THR A 22 2.32 18.42 25.66
CA THR A 22 2.34 19.44 26.70
C THR A 22 2.83 18.84 28.02
N ALA A 23 3.87 19.42 28.61
CA ALA A 23 4.36 19.00 29.92
C ALA A 23 3.34 19.32 31.03
N GLN A 24 3.17 18.40 31.97
CA GLN A 24 2.32 18.58 33.15
C GLN A 24 3.09 18.22 34.42
N LEU A 25 2.74 18.84 35.55
CA LEU A 25 3.38 18.69 36.88
C LEU A 25 3.47 17.22 37.36
N ARG A 26 2.62 16.33 36.85
CA ARG A 26 2.68 14.87 37.06
C ARG A 26 2.54 14.14 35.73
N GLY A 27 3.51 14.34 34.84
CA GLY A 27 3.61 13.70 33.54
C GLY A 27 4.63 12.56 33.50
N VAL A 28 4.62 11.82 32.39
CA VAL A 28 5.68 10.86 32.04
C VAL A 28 6.96 11.62 31.71
N ASP A 29 8.11 10.99 31.96
CA ASP A 29 9.41 11.54 31.59
C ASP A 29 9.46 11.84 30.07
N PRO A 30 9.75 13.10 29.66
CA PRO A 30 9.87 13.45 28.25
C PRO A 30 10.90 12.63 27.47
N ASP A 31 11.96 12.12 28.10
CA ASP A 31 12.95 11.27 27.44
C ASP A 31 12.41 9.87 27.15
N GLU A 32 11.70 9.25 28.10
CA GLU A 32 11.03 7.97 27.86
C GLU A 32 9.99 8.07 26.73
N VAL A 33 9.25 9.19 26.68
CA VAL A 33 8.30 9.45 25.58
C VAL A 33 9.03 9.56 24.25
N ARG A 34 10.16 10.26 24.18
CA ARG A 34 10.97 10.40 22.95
C ARG A 34 11.51 9.06 22.48
N GLU A 35 12.02 8.23 23.39
CA GLU A 35 12.51 6.89 23.06
C GLU A 35 11.38 5.99 22.52
N PHE A 36 10.22 6.03 23.16
CA PHE A 36 9.05 5.29 22.69
C PHE A 36 8.59 5.76 21.31
N GLN A 37 8.52 7.09 21.09
CA GLN A 37 8.19 7.66 19.79
C GLN A 37 9.18 7.24 18.70
N ALA A 38 10.48 7.20 19.00
CA ALA A 38 11.49 6.75 18.05
C ALA A 38 11.24 5.29 17.62
N ARG A 39 11.01 4.39 18.59
CA ARG A 39 10.70 2.98 18.30
C ARG A 39 9.44 2.82 17.46
N VAL A 40 8.35 3.49 17.84
CA VAL A 40 7.08 3.44 17.09
C VAL A 40 7.27 3.97 15.67
N ALA A 41 8.05 5.02 15.49
CA ALA A 41 8.31 5.57 14.17
C ALA A 41 9.15 4.63 13.29
N ASP A 42 10.11 3.91 13.87
CA ASP A 42 10.91 2.91 13.16
C ASP A 42 10.04 1.72 12.73
N GLU A 43 9.21 1.20 13.62
CA GLU A 43 8.23 0.14 13.30
C GLU A 43 7.26 0.57 12.20
N LEU A 44 6.75 1.81 12.28
CA LEU A 44 5.86 2.36 11.27
C LEU A 44 6.56 2.56 9.91
N THR A 45 7.84 2.89 9.93
CA THR A 45 8.67 2.98 8.71
C THR A 45 8.77 1.60 8.06
N MET A 46 9.10 0.58 8.85
CA MET A 46 9.23 -0.80 8.37
C MET A 46 7.91 -1.33 7.81
N LEU A 47 6.79 -1.06 8.50
CA LEU A 47 5.46 -1.45 8.02
C LEU A 47 5.09 -0.76 6.71
N ASN A 48 5.33 0.55 6.60
CA ASN A 48 5.05 1.30 5.38
C ASN A 48 5.86 0.78 4.19
N GLU A 49 7.14 0.47 4.38
CA GLU A 49 7.97 -0.13 3.33
C GLU A 49 7.49 -1.54 2.94
N THR A 50 7.09 -2.35 3.91
CA THR A 50 6.54 -3.68 3.65
C THR A 50 5.25 -3.61 2.84
N VAL A 51 4.33 -2.70 3.21
CA VAL A 51 3.08 -2.48 2.46
C VAL A 51 3.37 -2.00 1.04
N ARG A 52 4.32 -1.07 0.86
CA ARG A 52 4.73 -0.59 -0.46
C ARG A 52 5.29 -1.73 -1.32
N LEU A 53 6.15 -2.56 -0.74
CA LEU A 53 6.73 -3.71 -1.43
C LEU A 53 5.65 -4.71 -1.87
N LEU A 54 4.77 -5.12 -0.96
CA LEU A 54 3.67 -6.04 -1.26
C LEU A 54 2.71 -5.48 -2.30
N SER A 55 2.41 -4.18 -2.24
CA SER A 55 1.57 -3.53 -3.25
C SER A 55 2.21 -3.58 -4.64
N ARG A 56 3.52 -3.30 -4.75
CA ARG A 56 4.24 -3.42 -6.02
C ARG A 56 4.24 -4.83 -6.57
N GLU A 57 4.39 -5.83 -5.70
CA GLU A 57 4.39 -7.23 -6.11
C GLU A 57 3.00 -7.69 -6.55
N ASN A 58 1.95 -7.33 -5.82
CA ASN A 58 0.58 -7.56 -6.23
C ASN A 58 0.26 -6.92 -7.59
N ASP A 59 0.74 -5.69 -7.81
CA ASP A 59 0.58 -5.02 -9.10
C ASP A 59 1.33 -5.73 -10.23
N ARG A 60 2.53 -6.26 -9.95
CA ARG A 60 3.32 -7.05 -10.91
C ARG A 60 2.60 -8.34 -11.29
N ILE A 61 2.14 -9.10 -10.30
CA ILE A 61 1.36 -10.33 -10.50
C ILE A 61 0.08 -10.03 -11.28
N GLY A 62 -0.64 -8.98 -10.88
CA GLY A 62 -1.88 -8.56 -11.55
C GLY A 62 -1.67 -8.14 -13.01
N ARG A 63 -0.53 -7.53 -13.35
CA ARG A 63 -0.17 -7.24 -14.76
C ARG A 63 0.13 -8.53 -15.52
N ALA A 64 1.00 -9.39 -15.00
CA ALA A 64 1.34 -10.65 -15.66
C ALA A 64 0.11 -11.52 -15.95
N LEU A 65 -0.83 -11.58 -14.99
CA LEU A 65 -2.09 -12.31 -15.18
C LEU A 65 -2.94 -11.70 -16.30
N ARG A 66 -3.07 -10.37 -16.36
CA ARG A 66 -3.81 -9.69 -17.43
C ARG A 66 -3.16 -9.91 -18.80
N ASP A 67 -1.84 -9.82 -18.88
CA ASP A 67 -1.10 -10.01 -20.12
C ASP A 67 -1.30 -11.43 -20.65
N TRP A 68 -1.21 -12.44 -19.77
CA TRP A 68 -1.52 -13.82 -20.11
C TRP A 68 -2.97 -14.00 -20.57
N GLN A 69 -3.96 -13.40 -19.88
CA GLN A 69 -5.36 -13.46 -20.29
C GLN A 69 -5.59 -12.83 -21.67
N ILE A 70 -4.92 -11.72 -21.99
CA ILE A 70 -5.02 -11.07 -23.30
C ILE A 70 -4.42 -11.97 -24.40
N MET A 71 -3.22 -12.51 -24.18
CA MET A 71 -2.59 -13.44 -25.12
C MET A 71 -3.50 -14.64 -25.39
N HIS A 72 -4.02 -15.26 -24.34
CA HIS A 72 -4.85 -16.45 -24.49
C HIS A 72 -6.22 -16.17 -25.12
N ALA A 73 -6.82 -15.00 -24.84
CA ALA A 73 -8.06 -14.58 -25.49
C ALA A 73 -7.88 -14.34 -27.01
N GLN A 74 -6.69 -13.93 -27.45
CA GLN A 74 -6.35 -13.79 -28.87
C GLN A 74 -6.17 -15.16 -29.55
N GLU A 75 -5.55 -16.12 -28.86
CA GLU A 75 -5.38 -17.50 -29.33
C GLU A 75 -6.73 -18.24 -29.48
N CYS A 76 -7.67 -17.98 -28.57
CA CYS A 76 -9.02 -18.55 -28.61
C CYS A 76 -9.99 -17.78 -29.51
N ARG A 77 -9.55 -16.79 -30.29
CA ARG A 77 -10.43 -16.07 -31.21
C ARG A 77 -10.83 -17.03 -32.34
N PRO A 78 -12.12 -17.42 -32.45
CA PRO A 78 -12.55 -18.30 -33.52
C PRO A 78 -12.19 -17.65 -34.87
N PRO A 79 -11.80 -18.43 -35.89
CA PRO A 79 -11.48 -17.85 -37.19
C PRO A 79 -12.62 -16.96 -37.62
N HIS A 80 -12.34 -15.75 -38.11
CA HIS A 80 -13.39 -14.99 -38.77
C HIS A 80 -13.85 -15.87 -39.93
N HIS A 81 -15.04 -16.45 -39.82
CA HIS A 81 -15.69 -17.02 -40.99
C HIS A 81 -16.35 -15.80 -41.59
N ASN A 82 -15.69 -15.21 -42.58
CA ASN A 82 -16.29 -14.19 -43.41
C ASN A 82 -17.45 -14.88 -44.13
N SER A 83 -18.62 -14.93 -43.50
CA SER A 83 -19.86 -15.37 -44.15
C SER A 83 -20.34 -14.22 -45.02
N GLY A 84 -19.54 -13.92 -46.04
CA GLY A 84 -19.94 -13.20 -47.24
C GLY A 84 -20.13 -14.21 -48.37
N HIS A 85 -21.26 -14.07 -49.07
CA HIS A 85 -21.77 -14.89 -50.19
C HIS A 85 -22.22 -16.31 -49.81
N TRP A 86 -23.50 -16.70 -49.95
CA TRP A 86 -24.52 -16.38 -50.95
C TRP A 86 -25.92 -16.25 -50.35
#